data_AF-A0A3D4YZM1-F1
#
_entry.id   AF-A0A3D4YZM1-F1
#
_cell.length_a   1.000
_cell.length_b   1.000
_cell.length_c   1.000
_cell.angle_alpha   90.00
_cell.angle_beta   90.00
_cell.angle_gamma   90.00
#
_symmetry.space_group_name_H-M   'P 1'
#
loop_
_entity.id
_entity.type
_entity.pdbx_description
1 polymer ?
#
loop_
_entity_poly.entity_id
_entity_poly.type
_entity_poly.pdbx_seq_one_letter_code
_entity_poly.pdbx_strand_id
1 'polypeptide(L)'
;MKHYPDLEAEILELRRFKKERHAAIQSAFFSGQQDLSETMAELTHTAEAILLKAWRLAKEELSHLYGPPGCRARDGSYLPSRFAVVGMGKFGGRELHFGSDLDLIFIYSCNGETQGPRSVTNKEYFAKLAQRIISYLTMTTPLGYAYKIDTELRPSG
;
A
#
# COMPACT_ATOMS: atom_id res chain seq x y z
N MET A 1 -6.81 26.08 -8.83
CA MET A 1 -7.17 24.66 -8.98
C MET A 1 -5.95 23.84 -8.60
N LYS A 2 -6.01 23.03 -7.54
CA LYS A 2 -4.89 22.13 -7.21
C LYS A 2 -4.77 21.08 -8.32
N HIS A 3 -3.57 20.92 -8.87
CA HIS A 3 -3.29 19.93 -9.90
C HIS A 3 -3.37 18.56 -9.25
N TYR A 4 -4.47 17.84 -9.49
CA TYR A 4 -4.58 16.47 -9.06
C TYR A 4 -3.59 15.65 -9.90
N PRO A 5 -2.76 14.78 -9.29
CA PRO A 5 -1.95 13.88 -10.09
C PRO A 5 -2.89 13.03 -10.92
N ASP A 6 -2.56 12.87 -12.20
CA ASP A 6 -3.25 11.93 -13.06
C ASP A 6 -3.08 10.53 -12.46
N LEU A 7 -4.16 10.03 -11.85
CA LEU A 7 -4.14 8.77 -11.11
C LEU A 7 -3.74 7.62 -12.02
N GLU A 8 -4.16 7.64 -13.29
CA GLU A 8 -3.77 6.63 -14.26
C GLU A 8 -2.27 6.68 -14.54
N ALA A 9 -1.71 7.89 -14.70
CA ALA A 9 -0.28 8.08 -14.88
C ALA A 9 0.52 7.63 -13.66
N GLU A 10 0.08 7.96 -12.44
CA GLU A 10 0.71 7.51 -11.19
C GLU A 10 0.68 5.99 -11.04
N ILE A 11 -0.46 5.37 -11.36
CA ILE A 11 -0.61 3.92 -11.35
C ILE A 11 0.32 3.30 -12.39
N LEU A 12 0.39 3.84 -13.61
CA LEU A 12 1.31 3.36 -14.64
C LEU A 12 2.77 3.48 -14.20
N GLU A 13 3.13 4.55 -13.50
CA GLU A 13 4.48 4.78 -12.99
C GLU A 13 4.90 3.74 -11.94
N LEU A 14 3.98 3.32 -11.06
CA LEU A 14 4.25 2.19 -10.15
C LEU A 14 4.66 0.91 -10.90
N ARG A 15 4.10 0.65 -12.09
CA ARG A 15 4.39 -0.55 -12.90
C ARG A 15 5.72 -0.39 -13.61
N ARG A 16 5.99 0.80 -14.14
CA ARG A 16 7.29 1.15 -14.73
C ARG A 16 8.41 0.94 -13.72
N PHE A 17 8.28 1.57 -12.54
CA PHE A 17 9.25 1.44 -11.45
C PHE A 17 9.48 -0.03 -11.05
N LYS A 18 8.40 -0.82 -10.87
CA LYS A 18 8.54 -2.25 -10.58
C LYS A 18 9.36 -2.97 -11.64
N LYS A 19 9.02 -2.80 -12.92
CA LYS A 19 9.69 -3.47 -14.04
C LYS A 19 11.16 -3.11 -14.12
N GLU A 20 11.48 -1.83 -14.01
CA GLU A 20 12.86 -1.33 -14.06
C GLU A 20 13.70 -1.87 -12.89
N ARG A 21 13.16 -1.81 -11.66
CA ARG A 21 13.83 -2.37 -10.48
C ARG A 21 14.01 -3.88 -10.59
N HIS A 22 12.98 -4.62 -10.98
CA HIS A 22 13.06 -6.08 -11.15
C HIS A 22 14.08 -6.46 -12.21
N ALA A 23 14.13 -5.76 -13.35
CA ALA A 23 15.14 -6.01 -14.39
C ALA A 23 16.57 -5.75 -13.89
N ALA A 24 16.79 -4.68 -13.12
CA ALA A 24 18.08 -4.38 -12.53
C ALA A 24 18.52 -5.45 -11.52
N ILE A 25 17.60 -5.87 -10.63
CA ILE A 25 17.86 -6.92 -9.64
C ILE A 25 18.16 -8.26 -10.34
N GLN A 26 17.40 -8.64 -11.37
CA GLN A 26 17.66 -9.84 -12.16
C GLN A 26 19.04 -9.80 -12.81
N SER A 27 19.41 -8.67 -13.43
CA SER A 27 20.71 -8.53 -14.06
C SER A 27 21.85 -8.68 -13.07
N ALA A 28 21.73 -8.07 -11.88
CA ALA A 28 22.76 -8.14 -10.84
C ALA A 28 22.92 -9.57 -10.28
N PHE A 29 21.80 -10.27 -10.04
CA PHE A 29 21.80 -11.67 -9.61
C PHE A 29 22.46 -12.60 -10.64
N PHE A 30 22.06 -12.52 -11.91
CA PHE A 30 22.64 -13.38 -12.96
C PHE A 30 24.09 -13.06 -13.29
N SER A 31 24.52 -11.82 -13.06
CA SER A 31 25.92 -11.41 -13.23
C SER A 31 26.80 -11.77 -12.03
N GLY A 32 26.24 -12.39 -10.98
CA GLY A 32 26.95 -12.73 -9.75
C GLY A 32 27.33 -11.52 -8.89
N GLN A 33 26.72 -10.36 -9.12
CA GLN A 33 26.95 -9.14 -8.33
C GLN A 33 26.13 -9.11 -7.04
N GLN A 34 25.08 -9.92 -6.95
CA GLN A 34 24.26 -10.08 -5.75
C GLN A 34 24.02 -11.56 -5.47
N ASP A 35 23.96 -11.91 -4.19
CA ASP A 35 23.51 -13.22 -3.76
C ASP A 35 21.98 -13.30 -3.62
N LEU A 36 21.48 -14.49 -3.25
CA LEU A 36 20.04 -14.73 -3.10
C LEU A 36 19.43 -13.90 -1.96
N SER A 37 20.14 -13.73 -0.85
CA SER A 37 19.66 -12.97 0.31
C SER A 37 19.53 -11.49 -0.03
N GLU A 38 20.53 -10.93 -0.69
CA GLU A 38 20.51 -9.55 -1.19
C GLU A 38 19.39 -9.33 -2.20
N THR A 39 19.19 -10.29 -3.11
CA THR A 39 18.10 -10.27 -4.09
C THR A 39 16.72 -10.23 -3.42
N MET A 40 16.48 -11.09 -2.42
CA MET A 40 15.20 -11.11 -1.70
C MET A 40 14.96 -9.82 -0.91
N ALA A 41 16.01 -9.26 -0.30
CA ALA A 41 15.93 -7.99 0.40
C ALA A 41 15.58 -6.83 -0.55
N GLU A 42 16.21 -6.75 -1.72
CA GLU A 42 15.93 -5.73 -2.74
C GLU A 42 14.53 -5.85 -3.35
N LEU A 43 14.05 -7.07 -3.55
CA LEU A 43 12.66 -7.32 -3.96
C LEU A 43 11.68 -6.84 -2.89
N THR A 44 11.99 -7.09 -1.61
CA THR A 44 11.20 -6.62 -0.47
C THR A 44 11.17 -5.09 -0.40
N HIS A 45 12.32 -4.42 -0.49
CA HIS A 45 12.39 -2.95 -0.53
C HIS A 45 11.59 -2.37 -1.70
N THR A 46 11.68 -3.00 -2.87
CA THR A 46 10.91 -2.58 -4.05
C THR A 46 9.40 -2.68 -3.80
N ALA A 47 8.94 -3.78 -3.18
CA ALA A 47 7.54 -3.94 -2.80
C ALA A 47 7.08 -2.91 -1.75
N GLU A 48 7.88 -2.65 -0.72
CA GLU A 48 7.61 -1.63 0.31
C GLU A 48 7.45 -0.23 -0.30
N ALA A 49 8.37 0.17 -1.20
CA ALA A 49 8.32 1.47 -1.85
C ALA A 49 7.04 1.66 -2.69
N ILE A 50 6.66 0.63 -3.43
CA ILE A 50 5.43 0.62 -4.25
C ILE A 50 4.18 0.70 -3.35
N LEU A 51 4.12 -0.13 -2.30
CA LEU A 51 3.01 -0.14 -1.34
C LEU A 51 2.86 1.21 -0.63
N LEU A 52 3.99 1.83 -0.23
CA LEU A 52 4.00 3.14 0.41
C LEU A 52 3.44 4.23 -0.52
N LYS A 53 3.82 4.23 -1.80
CA LYS A 53 3.30 5.18 -2.78
C LYS A 53 1.81 4.93 -3.05
N ALA A 54 1.37 3.68 -3.19
CA ALA A 54 -0.05 3.34 -3.33
C ALA A 54 -0.90 3.82 -2.12
N TRP A 55 -0.39 3.63 -0.89
CA TRP A 55 -1.02 4.16 0.32
C TRP A 55 -1.13 5.69 0.30
N ARG A 56 -0.07 6.40 -0.12
CA ARG A 56 -0.09 7.86 -0.22
C ARG A 56 -1.15 8.36 -1.20
N LEU A 57 -1.21 7.77 -2.39
CA LEU A 57 -2.20 8.11 -3.42
C LEU A 57 -3.63 7.90 -2.91
N ALA A 58 -3.90 6.72 -2.33
CA ALA A 58 -5.22 6.40 -1.79
C ALA A 58 -5.61 7.30 -0.60
N LYS A 59 -4.65 7.62 0.28
CA LYS A 59 -4.89 8.52 1.40
C LYS A 59 -5.19 9.94 0.93
N GLU A 60 -4.44 10.46 -0.03
CA GLU A 60 -4.67 11.79 -0.60
C GLU A 60 -6.08 11.90 -1.15
N GLU A 61 -6.49 10.94 -1.98
CA GLU A 61 -7.84 10.89 -2.55
C GLU A 61 -8.95 10.89 -1.51
N LEU A 62 -8.85 10.02 -0.52
CA LEU A 62 -9.88 9.92 0.51
C LEU A 62 -9.89 11.13 1.46
N SER A 63 -8.73 11.73 1.72
CA SER A 63 -8.64 12.92 2.58
C SER A 63 -9.38 14.11 1.99
N HIS A 64 -9.43 14.24 0.66
CA HIS A 64 -10.20 15.30 -0.01
C HIS A 64 -11.71 15.15 0.16
N LEU A 65 -12.21 13.92 0.20
CA LEU A 65 -13.64 13.62 0.27
C LEU A 65 -14.15 13.61 1.72
N TYR A 66 -13.40 12.96 2.60
CA TYR A 66 -13.87 12.60 3.94
C TYR A 66 -13.17 13.37 5.05
N GLY A 67 -12.06 14.06 4.77
CA GLY A 67 -11.22 14.69 5.80
C GLY A 67 -10.44 13.67 6.64
N PRO A 68 -9.68 14.11 7.65
CA PRO A 68 -8.84 13.23 8.45
C PRO A 68 -9.70 12.35 9.39
N PRO A 69 -9.42 11.03 9.51
CA PRO A 69 -10.08 10.14 10.47
C PRO A 69 -9.55 10.36 11.90
N GLY A 70 -10.41 10.18 12.89
CA GLY A 70 -10.02 10.27 14.29
C GLY A 70 -11.14 9.97 15.26
N CYS A 71 -10.86 10.18 16.54
CA CYS A 71 -11.74 9.86 17.64
C CYS A 71 -11.56 10.88 18.76
N ARG A 72 -12.44 10.88 19.76
CA ARG A 72 -12.26 11.69 20.96
C ARG A 72 -11.48 10.90 22.01
N ALA A 73 -10.45 11.52 22.57
CA ALA A 73 -9.75 11.03 23.74
C ALA A 73 -10.61 11.23 25.01
N ARG A 74 -10.18 10.64 26.13
CA ARG A 74 -10.91 10.71 27.41
C ARG A 74 -11.06 12.15 27.95
N ASP A 75 -10.10 13.01 27.64
CA ASP A 75 -10.10 14.43 28.00
C ASP A 75 -10.94 15.30 27.04
N GLY A 76 -11.62 14.68 26.07
CA GLY A 76 -12.45 15.35 25.07
C GLY A 76 -11.67 15.89 23.85
N SER A 77 -10.33 15.83 23.87
CA SER A 77 -9.48 16.26 22.75
C SER A 77 -9.63 15.34 21.53
N TYR A 78 -9.32 15.86 20.34
CA TYR A 78 -9.35 15.06 19.12
C TYR A 78 -8.04 14.30 18.93
N LEU A 79 -8.15 12.99 18.79
CA LEU A 79 -7.04 12.08 18.55
C LEU A 79 -7.10 11.56 17.10
N PRO A 80 -6.10 11.86 16.25
CA PRO A 80 -6.04 11.31 14.90
C PRO A 80 -5.96 9.77 14.93
N SER A 81 -6.77 9.11 14.10
CA SER A 81 -6.70 7.65 13.97
C SER A 81 -5.52 7.29 13.06
N ARG A 82 -4.66 6.40 13.54
CA ARG A 82 -3.53 5.86 12.79
C ARG A 82 -3.99 4.65 11.98
N PHE A 83 -3.28 4.40 10.88
CA PHE A 83 -3.45 3.26 9.98
C PHE A 83 -2.10 2.57 9.81
N ALA A 84 -2.07 1.25 9.81
CA ALA A 84 -0.89 0.48 9.49
C ALA A 84 -1.23 -0.66 8.52
N VAL A 85 -0.27 -0.97 7.67
CA VAL A 85 -0.24 -2.16 6.83
C VAL A 85 0.82 -3.08 7.40
N VAL A 86 0.43 -4.30 7.71
CA VAL A 86 1.32 -5.33 8.26
C VAL A 86 1.59 -6.35 7.16
N GLY A 87 2.85 -6.50 6.78
CA GLY A 87 3.30 -7.54 5.86
C GLY A 87 3.41 -8.88 6.58
N MET A 88 2.86 -9.93 5.97
CA MET A 88 2.88 -11.30 6.46
C MET A 88 3.63 -12.21 5.47
N GLY A 89 3.76 -13.50 5.79
CA GLY A 89 4.35 -14.48 4.89
C GLY A 89 5.76 -14.09 4.44
N LYS A 90 6.04 -14.29 3.14
CA LYS A 90 7.35 -13.95 2.55
C LYS A 90 7.64 -12.46 2.58
N PHE A 91 6.60 -11.62 2.49
CA PHE A 91 6.80 -10.18 2.57
C PHE A 91 7.22 -9.75 3.97
N GLY A 92 6.53 -10.25 5.01
CA GLY A 92 6.86 -10.01 6.40
C GLY A 92 8.22 -10.60 6.82
N GLY A 93 8.58 -11.76 6.26
CA GLY A 93 9.89 -12.41 6.45
C GLY A 93 11.04 -11.78 5.66
N ARG A 94 10.74 -10.86 4.73
CA ARG A 94 11.71 -10.23 3.82
C ARG A 94 12.37 -11.21 2.84
N GLU A 95 11.61 -12.19 2.38
CA GLU A 95 12.03 -13.34 1.58
C GLU A 95 11.35 -13.34 0.20
N LEU A 96 11.06 -12.16 -0.37
CA LEU A 96 10.31 -12.10 -1.63
C LEU A 96 11.13 -12.62 -2.81
N HIS A 97 10.45 -13.40 -3.65
CA HIS A 97 10.88 -13.79 -5.00
C HIS A 97 10.11 -12.99 -6.06
N PHE A 98 10.59 -12.97 -7.31
CA PHE A 98 10.02 -12.17 -8.41
C PHE A 98 8.51 -12.34 -8.66
N GLY A 99 7.97 -13.53 -8.39
CA GLY A 99 6.56 -13.86 -8.59
C GLY A 99 5.71 -13.89 -7.32
N SER A 100 6.22 -13.37 -6.21
CA SER A 100 5.51 -13.44 -4.92
C SER A 100 4.31 -12.51 -4.88
N ASP A 101 3.25 -12.99 -4.24
CA ASP A 101 2.12 -12.18 -3.81
C ASP A 101 2.47 -11.44 -2.51
N LEU A 102 1.73 -10.38 -2.18
CA LEU A 102 1.90 -9.66 -0.91
C LEU A 102 0.76 -10.02 0.05
N ASP A 103 1.12 -10.70 1.13
CA ASP A 103 0.21 -11.01 2.23
C ASP A 103 0.10 -9.79 3.16
N LEU A 104 -1.07 -9.13 3.19
CA LEU A 104 -1.24 -7.88 3.93
C LEU A 104 -2.41 -7.93 4.92
N ILE A 105 -2.18 -7.39 6.13
CA ILE A 105 -3.22 -7.10 7.12
C ILE A 105 -3.31 -5.58 7.32
N PHE A 106 -4.54 -5.05 7.34
CA PHE A 106 -4.80 -3.64 7.56
C PHE A 106 -5.38 -3.40 8.95
N ILE A 107 -4.79 -2.48 9.70
CA ILE A 107 -5.24 -2.13 11.06
C ILE A 107 -5.34 -0.61 11.24
N TYR A 108 -6.21 -0.19 12.15
CA TYR A 108 -6.35 1.21 12.55
C TYR A 108 -6.56 1.35 14.05
N SER A 109 -6.22 2.51 14.61
CA SER A 109 -6.04 2.66 16.06
C SER A 109 -7.29 2.98 16.87
N CYS A 110 -8.35 3.58 16.28
CA CYS A 110 -9.58 3.85 17.03
C CYS A 110 -10.85 3.96 16.18
N ASN A 111 -11.98 3.62 16.80
CA ASN A 111 -13.31 3.89 16.27
C ASN A 111 -13.67 5.36 16.46
N GLY A 112 -14.37 5.93 15.48
CA GLY A 112 -14.73 7.34 15.45
C GLY A 112 -15.19 7.72 14.05
N GLU A 113 -15.01 8.99 13.68
CA GLU A 113 -15.50 9.54 12.42
C GLU A 113 -14.46 10.49 11.80
N THR A 114 -14.60 10.73 10.50
CA THR A 114 -13.77 11.66 9.75
C THR A 114 -14.26 13.11 9.86
N GLN A 115 -13.35 14.08 9.80
CA GLN A 115 -13.68 15.52 9.96
C GLN A 115 -13.79 16.29 8.64
N GLY A 116 -14.45 15.72 7.64
CA GLY A 116 -14.59 16.34 6.31
C GLY A 116 -16.03 16.71 5.95
N PRO A 117 -16.24 17.26 4.74
CA PRO A 117 -17.55 17.69 4.27
C PRO A 117 -18.57 16.54 4.18
N ARG A 118 -18.07 15.32 3.97
CA ARG A 118 -18.83 14.08 4.09
C ARG A 118 -18.22 13.26 5.23
N SER A 119 -18.80 13.30 6.43
CA SER A 119 -18.36 12.46 7.53
C SER A 119 -18.72 11.00 7.28
N VAL A 120 -17.79 10.09 7.56
CA VAL A 120 -18.00 8.63 7.58
C VAL A 120 -17.31 8.04 8.81
N THR A 121 -17.69 6.84 9.21
CA THR A 121 -17.01 6.13 10.29
C THR A 121 -15.55 5.81 9.92
N ASN A 122 -14.65 5.77 10.90
CA ASN A 122 -13.26 5.36 10.69
C ASN A 122 -13.19 3.96 10.07
N LYS A 123 -14.07 3.04 10.47
CA LYS A 123 -14.16 1.70 9.88
C LYS A 123 -14.43 1.78 8.37
N GLU A 124 -15.40 2.58 7.96
CA GLU A 124 -15.71 2.79 6.54
C GLU A 124 -14.56 3.46 5.80
N TYR A 125 -13.97 4.52 6.36
CA TYR A 125 -12.84 5.22 5.77
C TYR A 125 -11.65 4.28 5.52
N PHE A 126 -11.23 3.51 6.54
CA PHE A 126 -10.08 2.61 6.42
C PHE A 126 -10.37 1.38 5.57
N ALA A 127 -11.62 0.91 5.52
CA ALA A 127 -12.01 -0.13 4.55
C ALA A 127 -11.88 0.38 3.11
N LYS A 128 -12.35 1.61 2.81
CA LYS A 128 -12.16 2.24 1.50
C LYS A 128 -10.68 2.45 1.18
N LEU A 129 -9.88 2.87 2.16
CA LEU A 129 -8.43 3.06 2.00
C LEU A 129 -7.75 1.75 1.62
N ALA A 130 -8.02 0.66 2.35
CA ALA A 130 -7.48 -0.66 2.05
C ALA A 130 -7.91 -1.14 0.65
N GLN A 131 -9.18 -1.00 0.29
CA GLN A 131 -9.69 -1.35 -1.04
C GLN A 131 -8.99 -0.57 -2.16
N ARG A 132 -8.73 0.73 -1.96
CA ARG A 132 -8.00 1.55 -2.94
C ARG A 132 -6.55 1.13 -3.08
N ILE A 133 -5.86 0.85 -1.97
CA ILE A 133 -4.50 0.31 -2.01
C ILE A 133 -4.47 -1.00 -2.81
N ILE A 134 -5.36 -1.94 -2.49
CA ILE A 134 -5.44 -3.23 -3.20
C ILE A 134 -5.67 -2.98 -4.70
N SER A 135 -6.67 -2.18 -5.06
CA SER A 135 -6.97 -1.84 -6.46
C SER A 135 -5.76 -1.21 -7.17
N TYR A 136 -5.06 -0.28 -6.52
CA TYR A 136 -3.89 0.40 -7.09
C TYR A 136 -2.70 -0.52 -7.28
N LEU A 137 -2.64 -1.66 -6.59
CA LEU A 137 -1.58 -2.65 -6.76
C LEU A 137 -1.98 -3.74 -7.76
N THR A 138 -3.25 -4.14 -7.80
CA THR A 138 -3.73 -5.29 -8.59
C THR A 138 -4.27 -4.92 -9.96
N MET A 139 -4.71 -3.69 -10.20
CA MET A 139 -5.28 -3.34 -11.51
C MET A 139 -4.24 -3.50 -12.62
N THR A 140 -4.71 -4.05 -13.73
CA THR A 140 -3.92 -4.30 -14.93
C THR A 140 -3.83 -3.02 -15.77
N THR A 141 -2.61 -2.62 -16.10
CA THR A 141 -2.30 -1.58 -17.07
C THR A 141 -1.62 -2.20 -18.30
N PRO A 142 -1.27 -1.44 -19.36
CA PRO A 142 -0.43 -1.95 -20.44
C PRO A 142 0.93 -2.51 -19.99
N LEU A 143 1.39 -2.11 -18.79
CA LEU A 143 2.61 -2.65 -18.18
C LEU A 143 2.36 -3.82 -17.21
N GLY A 144 1.11 -4.29 -17.09
CA GLY A 144 0.69 -5.33 -16.14
C GLY A 144 0.21 -4.76 -14.82
N TYR A 145 0.31 -5.56 -13.74
CA TYR A 145 -0.03 -5.16 -12.37
C TYR A 145 1.23 -5.02 -11.50
N ALA A 146 1.12 -4.33 -10.36
CA ALA A 146 2.23 -4.19 -9.43
C ALA A 146 2.39 -5.45 -8.59
N TYR A 147 1.40 -5.84 -7.79
CA TYR A 147 1.43 -7.10 -7.04
C TYR A 147 0.01 -7.65 -6.92
N LYS A 148 -0.14 -8.97 -6.89
CA LYS A 148 -1.36 -9.55 -6.32
C LYS A 148 -1.29 -9.40 -4.81
N ILE A 149 -2.45 -9.24 -4.19
CA ILE A 149 -2.56 -9.06 -2.75
C ILE A 149 -3.37 -10.22 -2.21
N ASP A 150 -2.80 -10.92 -1.24
CA ASP A 150 -3.51 -11.88 -0.42
C ASP A 150 -3.88 -11.20 0.91
N THR A 151 -5.13 -11.40 1.33
CA THR A 151 -5.68 -10.86 2.57
C THR A 151 -6.36 -11.93 3.42
N GLU A 152 -6.22 -13.22 3.07
CA GLU A 152 -6.85 -14.37 3.75
C GLU A 152 -6.29 -14.61 5.15
N LEU A 153 -5.10 -14.08 5.45
CA LEU A 153 -4.49 -14.16 6.78
C LEU A 153 -5.08 -13.16 7.80
N ARG A 154 -6.08 -12.36 7.43
CA ARG A 154 -6.76 -11.46 8.38
C ARG A 154 -7.64 -12.26 9.36
N PRO A 155 -7.90 -11.74 10.57
CA PRO A 155 -8.88 -12.35 11.46
C PRO A 155 -10.24 -12.52 10.75
N SER A 156 -10.77 -13.74 10.77
CA SER A 156 -12.01 -14.19 10.11
C SER A 156 -11.95 -14.50 8.61
N GLY A 157 -10.77 -14.46 7.97
CA GLY A 157 -10.61 -14.77 6.54
C GLY A 157 -10.93 -13.60 5.63
#